data_AF-A0A2D5VH78-F1
#
_entry.id   AF-A0A2D5VH78-F1
#
_cell.length_a   1.000
_cell.length_b   1.000
_cell.length_c   1.000
_cell.angle_alpha   90.00
_cell.angle_beta   90.00
_cell.angle_gamma   90.00
#
_symmetry.space_group_name_H-M   'P 1'
#
loop_
_entity.id
_entity.type
_entity.pdbx_description
1 polymer ?
#
loop_
_entity_poly.entity_id
_entity_poly.type
_entity_poly.pdbx_seq_one_letter_code
_entity_poly.pdbx_strand_id
1 'polypeptide(L)' 'MNYTHQSLFVSGSGGYHTYRIPAIIVTNNGTLLAFCEGRKTGGGDAGHIDLLLKRSFDNGHTWTNNRSS' A
#
# COMPACT_ATOMS: atom_id res chain seq x y z
N MET A 1 3.80 -8.32 -25.54
CA MET A 1 3.95 -8.46 -24.08
C MET A 1 2.66 -7.98 -23.45
N ASN A 2 2.05 -8.78 -22.58
CA ASN A 2 0.84 -8.38 -21.86
C ASN A 2 1.26 -7.73 -20.54
N TYR A 3 0.78 -6.52 -20.27
CA TYR A 3 0.99 -5.80 -19.02
C TYR A 3 -0.34 -5.69 -18.29
N THR A 4 -0.30 -5.92 -16.98
CA THR A 4 -1.44 -5.71 -16.07
C THR A 4 -1.05 -4.68 -15.02
N HIS A 5 -2.04 -3.93 -14.54
CA HIS A 5 -1.85 -2.94 -13.49
C HIS A 5 -3.04 -3.01 -12.52
N GLN A 6 -2.75 -2.84 -11.23
CA GLN A 6 -3.75 -2.79 -10.16
C GLN A 6 -3.37 -1.70 -9.16
N SER A 7 -4.32 -0.81 -8.85
CA SER A 7 -4.14 0.20 -7.80
C SER A 7 -4.30 -0.43 -6.42
N LEU A 8 -3.24 -0.41 -5.61
CA LEU A 8 -3.25 -0.97 -4.25
C LEU A 8 -3.71 0.05 -3.19
N PHE A 9 -3.34 1.32 -3.34
CA PHE A 9 -3.68 2.39 -2.43
C PHE A 9 -4.28 3.55 -3.24
N VAL A 10 -5.51 3.94 -2.91
CA VAL A 10 -6.29 4.92 -3.70
C VAL A 10 -6.70 6.06 -2.79
N SER A 11 -6.21 7.28 -3.07
CA SER A 11 -6.55 8.50 -2.32
C SER A 11 -8.06 8.66 -2.14
N GLY A 12 -8.47 9.07 -0.93
CA GLY A 12 -9.89 9.18 -0.54
C GLY A 12 -10.54 7.85 -0.15
N SER A 13 -9.89 6.70 -0.34
CA SER A 13 -10.38 5.39 0.07
C SER A 13 -9.72 4.90 1.35
N GLY A 14 -10.36 3.97 2.06
CA GLY A 14 -9.77 3.30 3.23
C GLY A 14 -9.50 4.21 4.43
N GLY A 15 -10.15 5.39 4.49
CA GLY A 15 -10.02 6.34 5.60
C GLY A 15 -8.81 7.28 5.52
N TYR A 16 -8.18 7.41 4.35
CA TYR A 16 -7.03 8.30 4.14
C TYR A 16 -7.26 9.23 2.95
N HIS A 17 -6.92 10.50 3.15
CA HIS A 17 -6.95 11.50 2.09
C HIS A 17 -5.88 11.20 1.03
N THR A 18 -4.64 10.91 1.42
CA THR A 18 -3.53 10.70 0.49
C THR A 18 -2.67 9.50 0.88
N TYR A 19 -2.14 8.82 -0.12
CA TYR A 19 -1.11 7.79 0.05
C TYR A 19 0.19 8.22 -0.65
N ARG A 20 1.34 8.12 0.02
CA ARG A 20 2.66 8.48 -0.58
C ARG A 20 3.78 7.54 -0.14
N ILE A 21 4.97 7.74 -0.73
CA ILE A 21 6.21 7.03 -0.43
C ILE A 21 6.04 5.50 -0.56
N PRO A 22 5.67 5.01 -1.76
CA PRO A 22 5.47 3.58 -1.95
C PRO A 22 6.81 2.83 -1.92
N ALA A 23 6.80 1.66 -1.28
CA ALA A 23 7.89 0.70 -1.35
C ALA A 23 7.34 -0.72 -1.52
N ILE A 24 8.06 -1.58 -2.23
CA ILE A 24 7.69 -2.99 -2.41
C ILE A 24 8.93 -3.88 -2.28
N ILE A 25 8.80 -4.99 -1.56
CA ILE A 25 9.85 -6.00 -1.41
C ILE A 25 9.27 -7.41 -1.51
N VAL A 26 10.14 -8.38 -1.78
CA VAL A 26 9.83 -9.81 -1.74
C VAL A 26 10.56 -10.45 -0.56
N THR A 27 9.85 -11.26 0.21
CA THR A 27 10.45 -12.06 1.30
C THR A 27 11.12 -13.32 0.75
N ASN A 28 11.96 -13.99 1.56
CA ASN A 28 12.55 -15.28 1.18
C ASN A 28 11.50 -16.38 0.88
N ASN A 29 10.28 -16.24 1.41
CA ASN A 29 9.17 -17.15 1.15
C ASN A 29 8.33 -16.74 -0.08
N GLY A 30 8.78 -15.79 -0.90
CA GLY A 30 8.09 -15.31 -2.09
C GLY A 30 6.88 -14.39 -1.84
N THR A 31 6.56 -14.08 -0.58
CA THR A 31 5.48 -13.12 -0.26
C THR A 31 5.91 -11.71 -0.67
N LEU A 32 5.06 -11.01 -1.41
CA LEU A 32 5.24 -9.59 -1.71
C LEU A 32 4.66 -8.73 -0.59
N LEU A 33 5.41 -7.71 -0.17
CA LEU A 33 5.01 -6.73 0.85
C LEU A 33 5.02 -5.34 0.21
N ALA A 34 3.86 -4.69 0.12
CA ALA A 34 3.71 -3.32 -0.40
C ALA A 34 3.38 -2.36 0.74
N PHE A 35 4.21 -1.33 0.90
CA PHE A 35 4.12 -0.32 1.94
C PHE A 35 3.82 1.06 1.36
N CYS A 36 3.16 1.90 2.15
CA CYS A 36 3.07 3.34 1.91
C CYS A 36 2.70 4.09 3.20
N GLU A 37 2.87 5.41 3.17
CA GLU A 37 2.28 6.31 4.15
C GLU A 37 0.80 6.55 3.82
N GLY A 38 -0.09 6.26 4.76
CA GLY A 38 -1.49 6.69 4.75
C GLY A 38 -1.64 8.01 5.51
N ARG A 39 -1.85 9.12 4.79
CA ARG A 39 -2.01 10.45 5.38
C ARG A 39 -3.50 10.76 5.54
N LYS A 40 -3.96 10.90 6.79
CA LYS A 40 -5.41 11.01 7.10
C LYS A 40 -6.06 12.25 6.52
N THR A 41 -5.44 13.41 6.71
CA THR A 41 -6.10 14.71 6.53
C THR A 41 -5.63 15.47 5.29
N GLY A 42 -4.49 15.13 4.71
CA GLY A 42 -3.91 15.90 3.60
C GLY A 42 -2.63 15.28 3.03
N GLY A 43 -2.06 15.92 2.01
CA GLY A 43 -0.81 15.51 1.36
C GLY A 43 0.47 16.11 1.95
N GLY A 44 0.38 16.85 3.07
CA GLY A 44 1.51 17.49 3.74
C GLY A 44 2.40 16.50 4.50
N ASP A 45 3.67 16.86 4.70
CA ASP A 45 4.71 15.97 5.26
C ASP A 45 4.66 15.80 6.79
N ALA A 46 3.71 16.45 7.44
CA ALA A 46 3.42 16.31 8.87
C ALA A 46 1.91 16.14 9.08
N GLY A 47 1.55 15.51 10.20
CA GLY A 47 0.17 15.25 10.59
C GLY A 47 -0.03 13.82 11.07
N HIS A 48 -1.28 13.34 11.01
CA HIS A 48 -1.60 11.95 11.30
C HIS A 48 -1.28 11.09 10.08
N ILE A 49 -0.14 10.39 10.16
CA ILE A 49 0.43 9.57 9.11
C ILE A 49 0.62 8.16 9.66
N ASP A 50 -0.10 7.20 9.08
CA ASP A 50 0.02 5.79 9.43
C ASP A 50 0.91 5.06 8.42
N LEU A 51 1.70 4.10 8.89
CA LEU A 51 2.39 3.16 8.01
C LEU A 51 1.45 2.00 7.66
N LEU A 52 1.24 1.77 6.36
CA LEU A 52 0.30 0.78 5.87
C LEU A 52 1.01 -0.35 5.13
N LEU A 53 0.45 -1.55 5.22
CA LEU A 53 0.98 -2.74 4.56
C LEU A 53 -0.14 -3.58 3.92
N LYS A 54 0.07 -3.93 2.65
CA LYS A 54 -0.64 -5.02 1.97
C LYS A 54 0.32 -6.14 1.59
N ARG A 55 -0.17 -7.38 1.66
CA ARG A 55 0.60 -8.58 1.32
C ARG A 55 -0.03 -9.31 0.14
N SER A 56 0.79 -9.86 -0.74
CA SER A 56 0.36 -10.85 -1.73
C SER A 56 1.14 -12.13 -1.51
N PHE A 57 0.41 -13.26 -1.52
CA PHE A 57 0.95 -14.60 -1.38
C PHE A 57 0.97 -15.35 -2.72
N ASP A 58 0.58 -14.67 -3.81
CA ASP A 58 0.33 -15.23 -5.14
C ASP A 58 0.94 -14.34 -6.24
N ASN A 59 2.17 -13.87 -6.01
CA ASN A 59 2.94 -13.09 -6.99
C ASN A 59 2.25 -11.80 -7.50
N GLY A 60 1.41 -11.20 -6.67
CA GLY A 60 0.74 -9.92 -6.94
C GLY A 60 -0.64 -10.03 -7.57
N HIS A 61 -1.19 -11.25 -7.72
CA HIS A 61 -2.54 -11.45 -8.24
C HIS A 61 -3.63 -10.99 -7.28
N THR A 62 -3.47 -11.27 -5.98
CA THR A 62 -4.39 -10.82 -4.92
C THR A 62 -3.63 -10.21 -3.74
N TRP A 63 -4.32 -9.32 -3.02
CA TRP A 63 -3.74 -8.55 -1.93
C TRP A 63 -4.64 -8.54 -0.70
N THR A 64 -4.05 -8.61 0.49
CA THR A 64 -4.78 -8.45 1.75
C THR A 64 -5.38 -7.05 1.88
N ASN A 65 -6.42 -6.91 2.70
CA ASN A 65 -6.92 -5.61 3.13
C ASN A 65 -5.85 -4.82 3.91
N ASN A 66 -6.06 -3.50 4.02
CA ASN A 66 -5.17 -2.62 4.78
C ASN A 66 -5.03 -3.12 6.23
N ARG A 67 -3.80 -3.32 6.68
CA ARG A 67 -3.46 -3.29 8.11
C ARG A 67 -2.63 -2.03 8.37
N SER A 68 -3.09 -1.21 9.32
CA SER A 68 -2.26 -0.19 9.98
C SER A 68 -1.57 -0.84 11.18
N SER A 69 -0.30 -0.49 11.41
CA SER A 69 0.41 -0.77 12.67
C SER A 69 -0.11 0.09 13.80
#